data_AF-A0A392VST3-F1
#
_entry.id   AF-A0A392VST3-F1
#
_cell.length_a   1.000
_cell.length_b   1.000
_cell.length_c   1.000
_cell.angle_alpha   90.00
_cell.angle_beta   90.00
_cell.angle_gamma   90.00
#
_symmetry.space_group_name_H-M   'P 1'
#
loop_
_entity.id
_entity.type
_entity.pdbx_description
1 polymer ?
#
loop_
_entity_poly.entity_id
_entity_poly.type
_entity_poly.pdbx_seq_one_letter_code
_entity_poly.pdbx_strand_id
1 'polypeptide(L)' 'MRREWCLRGDFNAMLKVGERKGSSAMFRQIERREFSQFVDGMEVIDIP' A
#
# COMPACT_ATOMS: atom_id res chain seq x y z
N MET A 1 -17.30 16.96 -12.89
CA MET A 1 -17.15 15.53 -13.24
C MET A 1 -15.96 14.99 -12.47
N ARG A 2 -16.14 13.97 -11.61
CA ARG A 2 -15.00 13.20 -11.09
C ARG A 2 -14.59 12.23 -12.21
N ARG A 3 -13.32 12.22 -12.58
CA ARG A 3 -12.75 11.21 -13.48
C ARG A 3 -12.25 10.06 -12.62
N GLU A 4 -12.51 8.84 -13.05
CA GLU A 4 -11.83 7.67 -12.51
C GLU A 4 -10.34 7.78 -12.85
N TRP A 5 -9.50 7.41 -11.91
CA TRP A 5 -8.06 7.48 -12.03
C TRP A 5 -7.45 6.22 -11.42
N CYS A 6 -6.30 5.80 -11.92
CA CYS A 6 -5.54 4.69 -11.39
C CYS A 6 -4.11 5.12 -11.08
N LEU A 7 -3.52 4.49 -10.07
CA LEU A 7 -2.13 4.68 -9.68
C LEU A 7 -1.37 3.39 -9.96
N ARG A 8 -0.22 3.47 -10.64
CA ARG A 8 0.61 2.31 -10.97
C ARG A 8 2.08 2.66 -10.75
N GLY A 9 2.81 1.78 -10.09
CA GLY A 9 4.24 1.94 -9.83
C GLY A 9 4.75 0.88 -8.86
N ASP A 10 6.05 0.91 -8.59
CA ASP A 10 6.63 0.19 -7.45
C ASP A 10 6.61 1.11 -6.24
N PHE A 11 5.66 0.88 -5.34
CA PHE A 11 5.51 1.68 -4.12
C PHE A 11 6.53 1.29 -3.04
N ASN A 12 7.26 0.18 -3.21
CA ASN A 12 8.24 -0.34 -2.25
C ASN A 12 7.67 -0.51 -0.82
N ALA A 13 6.35 -0.64 -0.68
CA ALA A 13 5.62 -0.80 0.57
C ALA A 13 4.68 -2.01 0.46
N MET A 14 4.38 -2.63 1.61
CA MET A 14 3.42 -3.72 1.72
C MET A 14 2.18 -3.23 2.45
N LEU A 15 0.99 -3.54 1.94
CA LEU A 15 -0.29 -3.22 2.57
C LEU A 15 -0.67 -4.30 3.59
N LYS A 16 -0.44 -5.58 3.27
CA LYS A 16 -0.82 -6.73 4.12
C LYS A 16 0.42 -7.43 4.67
N VAL A 17 0.32 -7.94 5.91
CA VAL A 17 1.42 -8.68 6.57
C VAL A 17 1.89 -9.87 5.73
N GLY A 18 0.99 -10.49 4.97
CA GLY A 18 1.25 -11.70 4.19
C GLY A 18 1.89 -11.51 2.82
N GLU A 19 2.07 -10.27 2.34
CA GLU A 19 2.61 -10.01 1.00
C GLU A 19 4.11 -10.30 0.88
N ARG A 20 4.83 -10.33 2.02
CA ARG A 20 6.26 -10.64 2.07
C ARG A 20 6.57 -11.76 3.06
N LYS A 21 7.47 -12.66 2.67
CA LYS A 21 8.09 -13.63 3.58
C LYS A 21 9.49 -13.16 3.99
N GLY A 22 9.85 -13.33 5.26
CA GLY A 22 11.21 -13.09 5.78
C GLY A 22 11.31 -12.06 6.92
N SER A 23 12.48 -11.99 7.55
CA SER A 23 12.75 -11.17 8.76
C SER A 23 12.73 -9.66 8.50
N SER A 24 12.77 -9.20 7.25
CA SER A 24 12.65 -7.78 6.90
C SER A 24 11.24 -7.21 7.05
N ALA A 25 10.21 -8.06 7.24
CA ALA A 25 8.83 -7.62 7.46
C ALA A 25 8.65 -6.78 8.73
N MET A 26 9.49 -6.97 9.75
CA MET A 26 9.46 -6.15 10.97
C MET A 26 10.08 -4.77 10.80
N PHE A 27 10.99 -4.58 9.85
CA PHE A 27 11.74 -3.33 9.68
C PHE A 27 10.97 -2.22 8.94
N ARG A 28 9.79 -2.53 8.38
CA ARG A 28 9.01 -1.60 7.53
C ARG A 28 7.61 -1.31 8.04
N GLN A 29 7.39 -1.43 9.35
CA GLN A 29 6.08 -1.17 9.97
C GLN A 29 5.58 0.27 9.75
N ILE A 30 6.51 1.23 9.70
CA ILE A 30 6.19 2.64 9.44
C ILE A 30 5.71 2.82 7.99
N GLU A 31 6.50 2.39 7.00
CA GLU A 31 6.14 2.46 5.57
C GLU A 31 4.78 1.80 5.30
N ARG A 32 4.53 0.64 5.91
CA ARG A 32 3.26 -0.05 5.82
C ARG A 32 2.10 0.76 6.41
N ARG A 33 2.29 1.37 7.58
CA ARG A 33 1.26 2.18 8.23
C ARG A 33 0.93 3.42 7.39
N GLU A 34 1.95 4.12 6.91
CA GLU A 34 1.79 5.31 6.08
C GLU A 34 1.11 4.96 4.75
N PHE A 35 1.51 3.85 4.12
CA PHE A 35 0.91 3.38 2.88
C PHE A 35 -0.57 2.97 3.08
N SER A 36 -0.91 2.30 4.19
CA SER A 36 -2.30 1.99 4.54
C SER A 36 -3.14 3.26 4.73
N GLN A 37 -2.60 4.25 5.43
CA GLN A 37 -3.29 5.54 5.64
C GLN A 37 -3.50 6.30 4.33
N PHE A 38 -2.52 6.25 3.42
CA PHE A 38 -2.65 6.79 2.07
C PHE A 38 -3.77 6.11 1.30
N VAL A 39 -3.82 4.77 1.32
CA VAL A 39 -4.86 3.97 0.64
C VAL A 39 -6.25 4.35 1.14
N ASP A 40 -6.42 4.39 2.46
CA ASP A 40 -7.69 4.74 3.10
C ASP A 40 -8.10 6.19 2.82
N GLY A 41 -7.16 7.14 2.92
CA GLY A 41 -7.43 8.56 2.75
C GLY A 41 -7.71 8.99 1.30
N MET A 42 -7.22 8.22 0.33
CA MET A 42 -7.45 8.45 -1.10
C MET A 42 -8.61 7.62 -1.67
N GLU A 43 -9.24 6.79 -0.84
CA GLU A 43 -10.32 5.85 -1.24
C GLU A 43 -9.91 4.96 -2.42
N VAL A 44 -8.63 4.58 -2.49
CA VAL A 44 -8.12 3.69 -3.54
C VAL A 44 -8.33 2.23 -3.15
N ILE A 45 -8.56 1.39 -4.16
CA ILE A 45 -8.70 -0.05 -3.99
C ILE A 45 -7.55 -0.75 -4.71
N ASP A 46 -7.07 -1.84 -4.11
CA ASP A 46 -6.09 -2.72 -4.74
C ASP A 46 -6.80 -3.56 -5.81
N ILE A 47 -6.30 -3.50 -7.04
CA ILE A 47 -6.88 -4.15 -8.23
C ILE A 47 -5.99 -5.34 -8.64
N PRO A 48 -6.58 -6.53 -8.96
CA PRO A 48 -5.83 -7.74 -9.29
C PRO A 48 -4.90 -7.64 -10.51
#